data_AF-A0A1G3BWR0-F1
#
_entry.id   AF-A0A1G3BWR0-F1
#
_cell.length_a   1.000
_cell.length_b   1.000
_cell.length_c   1.000
_cell.angle_alpha   90.00
_cell.angle_beta   90.00
_cell.angle_gamma   90.00
#
_symmetry.space_group_name_H-M   'P 1'
#
loop_
_entity.id
_entity.type
_entity.pdbx_description
1 polymer ?
#
loop_
_entity_poly.entity_id
_entity_poly.type
_entity_poly.pdbx_seq_one_letter_code
_entity_poly.pdbx_strand_id
1 'polypeptide(L)'
;MGNPQFGEIKLEVGQPLNFDVTLEVWPTFELGQYKGLKLKKKPSNVTEEDIGKVLQGMSLRKTQLTVVQDGSVKKSDHIICDCKVKVGGSVVLEDDDVEILVENGVAVANTPIPELVTKLEGIKSGKECEIGIKLSDNFTKEEFRGKDAELKLTVKEIKRLAVPVVDDNFAKTLGSESLEDLKSNVRKRIEIDKKNWAEDDLRNQILDILLDETKFDLPQDFVNYHTEQRVYKHQLDLLKKGMPLEEIQKQTETIKNASAESVMRELKASIILDNIAEKEKIFVTENEVEQRIADIARTYNTDVTRVRKQLERQGSLSYLRNEMRENKVINLLLKEAKIEE
;
A
#
# COMPACT_ATOMS: atom_id res chain seq x y z
N MET A 1 -28.31 -18.77 -9.47
CA MET A 1 -27.40 -17.90 -8.69
C MET A 1 -26.91 -16.74 -9.55
N GLY A 2 -26.71 -16.94 -10.85
CA GLY A 2 -26.86 -15.89 -11.87
C GLY A 2 -28.32 -15.64 -12.30
N ASN A 3 -28.54 -14.64 -13.15
CA ASN A 3 -29.86 -14.37 -13.75
C ASN A 3 -30.23 -15.51 -14.70
N PRO A 4 -31.48 -16.03 -14.66
CA PRO A 4 -31.90 -17.10 -15.56
C PRO A 4 -31.76 -16.64 -17.02
N GLN A 5 -31.05 -17.42 -17.82
CA GLN A 5 -30.94 -17.17 -19.25
C GLN A 5 -32.03 -17.93 -19.98
N PHE A 6 -32.88 -17.19 -20.69
CA PHE A 6 -33.94 -17.77 -21.51
C PHE A 6 -33.39 -18.02 -22.92
N GLY A 7 -33.57 -19.26 -23.40
CA GLY A 7 -33.31 -19.60 -24.80
C GLY A 7 -34.35 -19.03 -25.75
N GLU A 8 -34.27 -19.39 -27.02
CA GLU A 8 -35.28 -19.01 -28.01
C GLU A 8 -36.67 -19.53 -27.63
N ILE A 9 -37.62 -18.62 -27.46
CA ILE A 9 -39.02 -18.94 -27.17
C ILE A 9 -39.74 -19.12 -28.51
N LYS A 10 -40.07 -20.37 -28.86
CA LYS A 10 -40.87 -20.67 -30.05
C LYS A 10 -42.35 -20.67 -29.69
N LEU A 11 -43.08 -19.70 -30.24
CA LEU A 11 -44.49 -19.48 -29.92
C LEU A 11 -45.33 -19.61 -31.19
N GLU A 12 -45.98 -20.76 -31.34
CA GLU A 12 -46.91 -21.05 -32.44
C GLU A 12 -48.34 -21.22 -31.91
N VAL A 13 -49.30 -20.52 -32.54
CA VAL A 13 -50.70 -20.53 -32.12
C VAL A 13 -51.29 -21.93 -32.31
N GLY A 14 -51.76 -22.54 -31.22
CA GLY A 14 -52.32 -23.90 -31.22
C GLY A 14 -51.31 -25.01 -30.89
N GLN A 15 -50.03 -24.69 -30.70
CA GLN A 15 -49.00 -25.63 -30.23
C GLN A 15 -48.60 -25.36 -28.77
N PRO A 16 -48.04 -26.36 -28.05
CA PRO A 16 -47.46 -26.15 -26.72
C PRO A 16 -46.28 -25.16 -26.77
N LEU A 17 -46.25 -24.23 -25.82
CA LEU A 17 -45.12 -23.31 -25.63
C LEU A 17 -43.95 -24.07 -25.02
N ASN A 18 -42.83 -24.13 -25.74
CA ASN A 18 -41.58 -24.70 -25.24
C ASN A 18 -40.54 -23.58 -25.12
N PHE A 19 -39.86 -23.51 -23.97
CA PHE A 19 -38.76 -22.60 -23.74
C PHE A 19 -37.69 -23.29 -22.89
N ASP A 20 -36.43 -23.00 -23.18
CA ASP A 20 -35.30 -23.48 -22.41
C ASP A 20 -34.86 -22.41 -21.40
N VAL A 21 -34.59 -22.83 -20.17
CA VAL A 21 -34.01 -21.96 -19.14
C VAL A 21 -32.71 -22.59 -18.67
N THR A 22 -31.61 -21.85 -18.80
CA THR A 22 -30.33 -22.24 -18.24
C THR A 22 -30.16 -21.60 -16.86
N LEU A 23 -29.91 -22.42 -15.85
CA LEU A 23 -29.72 -22.02 -14.47
C LEU A 23 -28.36 -22.49 -13.98
N GLU A 24 -27.55 -21.55 -13.47
CA GLU A 24 -26.34 -21.91 -12.74
C GLU A 24 -26.69 -22.42 -11.33
N VAL A 25 -26.23 -23.65 -11.04
CA VAL A 25 -26.36 -24.33 -9.75
C VAL A 25 -25.04 -24.33 -9.00
N TRP A 26 -25.09 -24.44 -7.68
CA TRP A 26 -23.89 -24.60 -6.87
C TRP A 26 -23.18 -25.91 -7.25
N PRO A 27 -21.87 -25.90 -7.50
CA PRO A 27 -21.10 -27.12 -7.66
C PRO A 27 -21.24 -28.01 -6.42
N THR A 28 -21.41 -29.30 -6.65
CA THR A 28 -21.21 -30.31 -5.60
C THR A 28 -19.74 -30.72 -5.65
N PHE A 29 -19.07 -30.71 -4.50
CA PHE A 29 -17.66 -31.08 -4.40
C PHE A 29 -17.41 -31.84 -3.12
N GLU A 30 -16.38 -32.69 -3.14
CA GLU A 30 -15.92 -33.40 -1.96
C GLU A 30 -14.75 -32.64 -1.33
N LEU A 31 -14.77 -32.49 0.00
CA LEU A 31 -13.65 -31.91 0.73
C LEU A 31 -12.44 -32.85 0.67
N GLY A 32 -11.30 -32.32 0.21
CA GLY A 32 -10.01 -33.01 0.27
C GLY A 32 -9.50 -33.21 1.70
N GLN A 33 -8.22 -33.57 1.85
CA GLN A 33 -7.65 -33.72 3.19
C GLN A 33 -7.42 -32.35 3.85
N TYR A 34 -8.25 -32.02 4.85
CA TYR A 34 -8.12 -30.78 5.62
C TYR A 34 -7.56 -30.97 7.04
N LYS A 35 -7.45 -32.21 7.54
CA LYS A 35 -6.92 -32.50 8.89
C LYS A 35 -5.45 -32.91 8.85
N GLY A 36 -4.70 -32.51 9.88
CA GLY A 36 -3.29 -32.87 10.01
C GLY A 36 -2.38 -32.23 8.97
N LEU A 37 -2.74 -31.03 8.49
CA LEU A 37 -2.00 -30.29 7.48
C LEU A 37 -0.55 -30.05 7.92
N LYS A 38 0.39 -30.17 7.00
CA LYS A 38 1.81 -29.87 7.27
C LYS A 38 2.06 -28.40 6.98
N LEU A 39 2.40 -27.64 8.01
CA LEU A 39 2.67 -26.21 7.90
C LEU A 39 4.13 -25.92 8.24
N LYS A 40 4.72 -24.93 7.59
CA LYS A 40 6.09 -24.49 7.84
C LYS A 40 6.07 -23.13 8.50
N LYS A 41 6.43 -23.06 9.78
CA LYS A 41 6.50 -21.80 10.50
C LYS A 41 7.85 -21.16 10.27
N LYS A 42 7.87 -19.94 9.75
CA LYS A 42 9.12 -19.20 9.58
C LYS A 42 9.65 -18.75 10.94
N PRO A 43 10.98 -18.74 11.14
CA PRO A 43 11.57 -18.29 12.40
C PRO A 43 11.29 -16.81 12.63
N SER A 44 10.78 -16.47 13.81
CA SER A 44 10.41 -15.10 14.19
C SER A 44 11.50 -14.40 15.01
N ASN A 45 12.75 -14.87 14.98
CA ASN A 45 13.81 -14.35 15.85
C ASN A 45 14.17 -12.90 15.48
N VAL A 46 14.27 -12.01 16.46
CA VAL A 46 14.63 -10.60 16.25
C VAL A 46 16.14 -10.44 16.38
N THR A 47 16.77 -9.91 15.33
CA THR A 47 18.20 -9.65 15.32
C THR A 47 18.49 -8.18 15.68
N GLU A 48 19.70 -7.89 16.14
CA GLU A 48 20.14 -6.50 16.35
C GLU A 48 20.14 -5.70 15.03
N GLU A 49 20.35 -6.35 13.89
CA GLU A 49 20.23 -5.72 12.58
C GLU A 49 18.80 -5.25 12.28
N ASP A 50 17.79 -6.04 12.66
CA ASP A 50 16.39 -5.64 12.49
C ASP A 50 16.07 -4.39 13.31
N ILE A 51 16.55 -4.33 14.55
CA ILE A 51 16.40 -3.18 15.45
C ILE A 51 17.12 -1.96 14.85
N GLY A 52 18.36 -2.16 14.38
CA GLY A 52 19.16 -1.11 13.73
C GLY A 52 18.48 -0.52 12.50
N LYS A 53 17.91 -1.36 11.61
CA LYS A 53 17.16 -0.92 10.43
C LYS A 53 15.93 -0.10 10.79
N VAL A 54 15.17 -0.52 11.81
CA VAL A 54 13.99 0.22 12.27
C VAL A 54 14.40 1.58 12.86
N LEU A 55 15.44 1.62 13.70
CA LEU A 55 15.94 2.87 14.28
C LEU A 55 16.47 3.84 13.22
N GLN A 56 17.21 3.34 12.23
CA GLN A 56 17.64 4.13 11.08
C GLN A 56 16.44 4.67 10.29
N GLY A 57 15.44 3.84 10.03
CA GLY A 57 14.21 4.27 9.37
C GLY A 57 13.45 5.34 10.16
N MET A 58 13.42 5.24 11.49
CA MET A 58 12.83 6.27 12.36
C MET A 58 13.60 7.59 12.29
N SER A 59 14.93 7.54 12.33
CA SER A 59 15.79 8.73 12.20
C SER A 59 15.64 9.39 10.82
N LEU A 60 15.60 8.61 9.75
CA LEU A 60 15.37 9.11 8.39
C LEU A 60 14.02 9.85 8.26
N ARG A 61 12.95 9.31 8.87
CA ARG A 61 11.62 9.99 8.88
C ARG A 61 11.61 11.29 9.69
N LYS A 62 12.55 11.48 10.62
CA LYS A 62 12.71 12.69 11.43
C LYS A 62 13.79 13.63 10.90
N THR A 63 14.37 13.31 9.74
CA THR A 63 15.36 14.16 9.09
C THR A 63 14.70 15.48 8.69
N GLN A 64 15.33 16.58 9.09
CA GLN A 64 14.90 17.93 8.75
C GLN A 64 16.00 18.63 7.97
N LEU A 65 15.59 19.54 7.09
CA LEU A 65 16.50 20.48 6.47
C LEU A 65 16.92 21.51 7.52
N THR A 66 18.21 21.57 7.81
CA THR A 66 18.79 22.55 8.74
C THR A 66 19.77 23.44 8.01
N VAL A 67 19.80 24.71 8.39
CA VAL A 67 20.69 25.70 7.81
C VAL A 67 22.12 25.44 8.26
N VAL A 68 23.03 25.29 7.31
CA VAL A 68 24.46 25.14 7.55
C VAL A 68 25.10 26.52 7.53
N GLN A 69 25.38 27.06 8.72
CA GLN A 69 26.00 28.39 8.85
C GLN A 69 27.47 28.40 8.41
N ASP A 70 28.24 27.37 8.76
CA ASP A 70 29.66 27.24 8.42
C ASP A 70 29.92 25.94 7.65
N GLY A 71 29.68 25.98 6.35
CA GLY A 71 29.90 24.84 5.49
C GLY A 71 30.04 25.20 4.02
N SER A 72 30.57 24.24 3.26
CA SER A 72 30.48 24.24 1.82
C SER A 72 29.32 23.37 1.36
N VAL A 73 28.77 23.71 0.19
CA VAL A 73 27.78 22.91 -0.53
C VAL A 73 28.36 21.52 -0.80
N LYS A 74 27.53 20.51 -0.61
CA LYS A 74 27.78 19.10 -0.95
C LYS A 74 26.64 18.57 -1.79
N LYS A 75 26.88 17.43 -2.44
CA LYS A 75 25.83 16.67 -3.11
C LYS A 75 24.67 16.36 -2.14
N SER A 76 23.44 16.48 -2.64
CA SER A 76 22.16 16.29 -1.91
C SER A 76 21.82 17.37 -0.87
N ASP A 77 22.56 18.49 -0.83
CA ASP A 77 22.12 19.68 -0.11
C ASP A 77 21.04 20.43 -0.89
N HIS A 78 20.18 21.12 -0.17
CA HIS A 78 19.31 22.16 -0.71
C HIS A 78 20.03 23.50 -0.58
N ILE A 79 20.06 24.32 -1.61
CA ILE A 79 20.60 25.68 -1.53
C ILE A 79 19.53 26.69 -1.89
N ILE A 80 19.53 27.83 -1.21
CA ILE A 80 18.81 29.02 -1.65
C ILE A 80 19.84 29.90 -2.33
N CYS A 81 19.60 30.27 -3.59
CA CYS A 81 20.52 31.09 -4.36
C CYS A 81 19.81 32.03 -5.31
N ASP A 82 20.48 33.12 -5.64
CA ASP A 82 20.05 34.00 -6.73
C ASP A 82 20.64 33.49 -8.03
N CYS A 83 19.79 33.41 -9.05
CA CYS A 83 20.09 32.85 -10.35
C CYS A 83 20.05 33.96 -11.39
N LYS A 84 21.17 34.19 -12.08
CA LYS A 84 21.24 35.14 -13.21
C LYS A 84 21.81 34.47 -14.43
N VAL A 85 21.08 34.51 -15.54
CA VAL A 85 21.53 33.99 -16.84
C VAL A 85 21.91 35.16 -17.73
N LYS A 86 23.12 35.12 -18.30
CA LYS A 86 23.62 36.11 -19.25
C LYS A 86 23.86 35.48 -20.61
N VAL A 87 23.44 36.15 -21.68
CA VAL A 87 23.77 35.77 -23.06
C VAL A 87 24.49 36.96 -23.70
N GLY A 88 25.72 36.76 -24.19
CA GLY A 88 26.51 37.84 -24.80
C GLY A 88 26.74 39.05 -23.89
N GLY A 89 26.79 38.84 -22.57
CA GLY A 89 26.99 39.89 -21.56
C GLY A 89 25.72 40.60 -21.09
N SER A 90 24.56 40.36 -21.71
CA SER A 90 23.26 40.89 -21.25
C SER A 90 22.52 39.89 -20.38
N VAL A 91 21.95 40.34 -19.25
CA VAL A 91 21.12 39.51 -18.37
C VAL A 91 19.79 39.23 -19.06
N VAL A 92 19.50 37.95 -19.30
CA VAL A 92 18.28 37.50 -19.97
C VAL A 92 17.26 36.90 -19.02
N LEU A 93 17.70 36.43 -17.85
CA LEU A 93 16.86 35.92 -16.76
C LEU A 93 17.52 36.24 -15.43
N GLU A 94 16.71 36.67 -14.46
CA GLU A 94 17.09 36.95 -13.09
C GLU A 94 15.96 36.42 -12.22
N ASP A 95 16.31 35.54 -11.27
CA ASP A 95 15.39 34.91 -10.35
C ASP A 95 16.06 34.87 -8.97
N ASP A 96 15.40 35.44 -7.97
CA ASP A 96 15.95 35.60 -6.63
C ASP A 96 15.35 34.53 -5.70
N ASP A 97 16.15 34.05 -4.73
CA ASP A 97 15.74 33.05 -3.74
C ASP A 97 15.26 31.70 -4.32
N VAL A 98 15.88 31.26 -5.42
CA VAL A 98 15.62 29.96 -6.02
C VAL A 98 16.16 28.84 -5.12
N GLU A 99 15.29 27.90 -4.75
CA GLU A 99 15.67 26.69 -4.04
C GLU A 99 16.09 25.59 -5.02
N ILE A 100 17.33 25.12 -4.91
CA ILE A 100 17.91 24.10 -5.78
C ILE A 100 18.39 22.91 -4.96
N LEU A 101 17.96 21.70 -5.31
CA LEU A 101 18.58 20.47 -4.83
C LEU A 101 19.87 20.22 -5.61
N VAL A 102 20.99 20.08 -4.92
CA VAL A 102 22.30 19.84 -5.53
C VAL A 102 22.44 18.37 -5.91
N GLU A 103 21.84 18.01 -7.04
CA GLU A 103 21.89 16.67 -7.61
C GLU A 103 22.13 16.72 -9.14
N ASN A 104 22.65 15.62 -9.70
CA ASN A 104 22.95 15.55 -11.13
C ASN A 104 21.66 15.58 -11.94
N GLY A 105 21.64 16.37 -13.02
CA GLY A 105 20.50 16.44 -13.93
C GLY A 105 19.35 17.32 -13.44
N VAL A 106 19.52 18.03 -12.32
CA VAL A 106 18.57 19.06 -11.89
C VAL A 106 18.57 20.20 -12.91
N ALA A 107 17.36 20.64 -13.27
CA ALA A 107 17.17 21.76 -14.18
C ALA A 107 17.16 23.08 -13.40
N VAL A 108 18.00 24.02 -13.83
CA VAL A 108 18.00 25.39 -13.33
C VAL A 108 17.62 26.29 -14.50
N ALA A 109 16.66 27.21 -14.29
CA ALA A 109 16.10 28.04 -15.37
C ALA A 109 15.65 27.22 -16.60
N ASN A 110 14.92 26.11 -16.36
CA ASN A 110 14.43 25.17 -17.38
C ASN A 110 15.51 24.50 -18.25
N THR A 111 16.76 24.51 -17.79
CA THR A 111 17.89 23.89 -18.49
C THR A 111 18.56 22.86 -17.57
N PRO A 112 18.67 21.58 -17.98
CA PRO A 112 19.38 20.57 -17.20
C PRO A 112 20.88 20.88 -17.21
N ILE A 113 21.51 20.88 -16.03
CA ILE A 113 22.94 21.16 -15.89
C ILE A 113 23.63 19.92 -15.30
N PRO A 114 24.22 19.05 -16.14
CA PRO A 114 24.85 17.82 -15.68
C PRO A 114 26.02 18.06 -14.72
N GLU A 115 26.77 19.15 -14.90
CA GLU A 115 27.96 19.48 -14.10
C GLU A 115 27.65 20.35 -12.86
N LEU A 116 26.37 20.56 -12.56
CA LEU A 116 25.93 21.46 -11.47
C LEU A 116 26.55 21.08 -10.13
N VAL A 117 26.55 19.78 -9.81
CA VAL A 117 27.11 19.25 -8.56
C VAL A 117 28.61 19.52 -8.47
N THR A 118 29.36 19.24 -9.54
CA THR A 118 30.83 19.42 -9.55
C THR A 118 31.24 20.88 -9.43
N LYS A 119 30.44 21.81 -9.94
CA LYS A 119 30.72 23.25 -9.86
C LYS A 119 30.32 23.87 -8.53
N LEU A 120 29.19 23.43 -7.95
CA LEU A 120 28.70 23.94 -6.67
C LEU A 120 29.38 23.29 -5.47
N GLU A 121 29.86 22.06 -5.58
CA GLU A 121 30.52 21.36 -4.48
C GLU A 121 31.77 22.13 -4.01
N GLY A 122 31.83 22.39 -2.70
CA GLY A 122 32.93 23.17 -2.10
C GLY A 122 32.68 24.68 -2.00
N ILE A 123 31.62 25.21 -2.63
CA ILE A 123 31.25 26.64 -2.52
C ILE A 123 30.63 26.94 -1.16
N LYS A 124 31.02 28.05 -0.54
CA LYS A 124 30.48 28.50 0.75
C LYS A 124 29.29 29.43 0.57
N SER A 125 28.43 29.51 1.58
CA SER A 125 27.38 30.54 1.66
C SER A 125 27.97 31.94 1.46
N GLY A 126 27.27 32.78 0.71
CA GLY A 126 27.68 34.14 0.32
C GLY A 126 28.63 34.22 -0.88
N LYS A 127 28.97 33.09 -1.53
CA LYS A 127 29.84 33.09 -2.72
C LYS A 127 29.05 32.88 -4.01
N GLU A 128 29.64 33.41 -5.08
CA GLU A 128 29.10 33.32 -6.44
C GLU A 128 29.84 32.24 -7.23
N CYS A 129 29.10 31.54 -8.10
CA CYS A 129 29.60 30.56 -9.05
C CYS A 129 29.17 30.95 -10.45
N GLU A 130 30.08 30.91 -11.42
CA GLU A 130 29.76 31.10 -12.83
C GLU A 130 29.94 29.78 -13.58
N ILE A 131 28.93 29.38 -14.34
CA ILE A 131 28.87 28.12 -15.08
C ILE A 131 28.46 28.43 -16.51
N GLY A 132 29.27 28.01 -17.49
CA GLY A 132 28.88 28.05 -18.90
C GLY A 132 27.83 26.97 -19.17
N ILE A 133 26.65 27.37 -19.62
CA ILE A 133 25.54 26.47 -19.95
C ILE A 133 25.05 26.72 -21.38
N LYS A 134 24.48 25.70 -22.00
CA LYS A 134 23.76 25.85 -23.27
C LYS A 134 22.26 25.85 -22.98
N LEU A 135 21.57 26.92 -23.36
CA LEU A 135 20.15 27.05 -23.07
C LEU A 135 19.33 26.02 -23.84
N SER A 136 18.40 25.36 -23.14
CA SER A 136 17.52 24.35 -23.72
C SER A 136 16.57 24.97 -24.77
N ASP A 137 16.07 24.14 -25.69
CA ASP A 137 15.01 24.52 -26.64
C ASP A 137 13.69 24.88 -25.95
N ASN A 138 13.55 24.53 -24.66
CA ASN A 138 12.41 24.89 -23.83
C ASN A 138 12.63 26.16 -22.99
N PHE A 139 13.66 26.96 -23.28
CA PHE A 139 13.91 28.20 -22.55
C PHE A 139 12.77 29.22 -22.74
N THR A 140 12.47 29.98 -21.68
CA THR A 140 11.31 30.89 -21.58
C THR A 140 11.28 31.96 -22.68
N LYS A 141 12.46 32.40 -23.16
CA LYS A 141 12.58 33.38 -24.25
C LYS A 141 13.08 32.70 -25.52
N GLU A 142 12.25 32.70 -26.56
CA GLU A 142 12.53 31.96 -27.81
C GLU A 142 13.82 32.38 -28.50
N GLU A 143 14.16 33.68 -28.42
CA GLU A 143 15.33 34.29 -29.04
C GLU A 143 16.68 33.80 -28.47
N PHE A 144 16.66 33.15 -27.30
CA PHE A 144 17.85 32.69 -26.59
C PHE A 144 17.97 31.16 -26.52
N ARG A 145 17.01 30.41 -27.09
CA ARG A 145 17.05 28.94 -27.16
C ARG A 145 18.28 28.46 -27.94
N GLY A 146 18.95 27.43 -27.43
CA GLY A 146 20.12 26.81 -28.08
C GLY A 146 21.42 27.63 -28.06
N LYS A 147 21.41 28.85 -27.50
CA LYS A 147 22.60 29.71 -27.38
C LYS A 147 23.42 29.37 -26.14
N ASP A 148 24.72 29.62 -26.23
CA ASP A 148 25.61 29.58 -25.07
C ASP A 148 25.31 30.77 -24.14
N ALA A 149 25.19 30.47 -22.85
CA ALA A 149 24.87 31.41 -21.79
C ALA A 149 25.78 31.18 -20.59
N GLU A 150 25.96 32.22 -19.79
CA GLU A 150 26.66 32.17 -18.52
C GLU A 150 25.63 32.22 -17.40
N LEU A 151 25.56 31.14 -16.62
CA LEU A 151 24.74 31.05 -15.43
C LEU A 151 25.58 31.48 -14.23
N LYS A 152 25.15 32.53 -13.56
CA LYS A 152 25.71 32.99 -12.29
C LYS A 152 24.76 32.61 -11.16
N LEU A 153 25.26 31.81 -10.21
CA LEU A 153 24.56 31.38 -9.01
C LEU A 153 25.21 32.02 -7.78
N THR A 154 24.45 32.79 -7.01
CA THR A 154 24.92 33.37 -5.75
C THR A 154 24.28 32.62 -4.59
N VAL A 155 25.05 31.78 -3.89
CA VAL A 155 24.53 30.94 -2.80
C VAL A 155 24.26 31.82 -1.58
N LYS A 156 23.01 31.98 -1.18
CA LYS A 156 22.61 32.72 0.03
C LYS A 156 22.62 31.81 1.25
N GLU A 157 21.96 30.67 1.14
CA GLU A 157 21.77 29.74 2.25
C GLU A 157 22.01 28.30 1.79
N ILE A 158 22.63 27.49 2.65
CA ILE A 158 22.80 26.06 2.43
C ILE A 158 21.97 25.34 3.48
N LYS A 159 21.02 24.53 3.05
CA LYS A 159 20.20 23.65 3.88
C LYS A 159 20.64 22.20 3.65
N ARG A 160 21.01 21.51 4.72
CA ARG A 160 21.41 20.10 4.67
C ARG A 160 20.42 19.25 5.44
N LEU A 161 20.15 18.06 4.92
CA LEU A 161 19.46 17.02 5.67
C LEU A 161 20.29 16.65 6.91
N ALA A 162 19.85 17.14 8.07
CA ALA A 162 20.41 16.73 9.35
C ALA A 162 19.66 15.49 9.80
N VAL A 163 20.23 14.32 9.49
CA VAL A 163 19.74 13.05 10.00
C VAL A 163 20.09 13.01 11.49
N PRO A 164 19.10 12.95 12.41
CA PRO A 164 19.37 12.91 13.83
C PRO A 164 20.20 11.68 14.19
N VAL A 165 21.27 11.86 14.96
CA VAL A 165 22.03 10.73 15.50
C VAL A 165 21.11 9.95 16.43
N VAL A 166 21.10 8.63 16.30
CA VAL A 166 20.30 7.75 17.16
C VAL A 166 21.01 7.62 18.51
N ASP A 167 20.76 8.58 19.39
CA ASP A 167 21.30 8.68 20.75
C ASP A 167 20.16 8.80 21.81
N ASP A 168 20.52 9.00 23.08
CA ASP A 168 19.53 9.19 24.16
C ASP A 168 18.66 10.44 23.95
N ASN A 169 19.16 11.47 23.27
CA ASN A 169 18.37 12.66 22.96
C ASN A 169 17.29 12.33 21.93
N PHE A 170 17.65 11.58 20.88
CA PHE A 170 16.69 11.08 19.90
C PHE A 170 15.63 10.20 20.56
N ALA A 171 16.00 9.31 21.46
CA ALA A 171 15.04 8.50 22.22
C ALA A 171 14.05 9.36 23.01
N LYS A 172 14.52 10.42 23.68
CA LYS A 172 13.66 11.38 24.39
C LYS A 172 12.70 12.11 23.45
N THR A 173 13.11 12.46 22.23
CA THR A 173 12.19 13.07 21.24
C THR A 173 11.05 12.13 20.82
N LEU A 174 11.24 10.82 20.97
CA LEU A 174 10.24 9.78 20.66
C LEU A 174 9.43 9.35 21.90
N GLY A 175 9.67 9.96 23.06
CA GLY A 175 8.99 9.64 24.32
C GLY A 175 9.60 8.45 25.08
N SER A 176 10.80 8.01 24.74
CA SER A 176 11.57 7.00 25.48
C SER A 176 12.59 7.64 26.42
N GLU A 177 12.87 6.99 27.56
CA GLU A 177 13.77 7.55 28.59
C GLU A 177 15.25 7.49 28.18
N SER A 178 15.64 6.48 27.42
CA SER A 178 17.00 6.24 26.91
C SER A 178 16.99 5.49 25.58
N LEU A 179 18.14 5.42 24.92
CA LEU A 179 18.32 4.61 23.71
C LEU A 179 18.07 3.12 23.99
N GLU A 180 18.43 2.63 25.17
CA GLU A 180 18.16 1.24 25.56
C GLU A 180 16.66 0.96 25.72
N ASP A 181 15.92 1.89 26.33
CA ASP A 181 14.46 1.80 26.40
C ASP A 181 13.83 1.81 25.01
N LEU A 182 14.27 2.71 24.12
CA LEU A 182 13.80 2.76 22.74
C LEU A 182 14.07 1.44 22.00
N LYS A 183 15.28 0.89 22.14
CA LYS A 183 15.65 -0.42 21.55
C LYS A 183 14.78 -1.55 22.08
N SER A 184 14.49 -1.58 23.39
CA SER A 184 13.63 -2.58 24.02
C SER A 184 12.19 -2.50 23.47
N ASN A 185 11.65 -1.29 23.36
CA ASN A 185 10.31 -1.06 22.80
C ASN A 185 10.23 -1.45 21.31
N VAL A 186 11.26 -1.10 20.53
CA VAL A 186 11.38 -1.52 19.13
C VAL A 186 11.47 -3.03 19.02
N ARG A 187 12.28 -3.70 19.86
CA ARG A 187 12.39 -5.16 19.88
C ARG A 187 11.03 -5.81 20.13
N LYS A 188 10.31 -5.41 21.18
CA LYS A 188 8.97 -5.92 21.49
C LYS A 188 8.00 -5.70 20.33
N ARG A 189 8.08 -4.55 19.66
CA ARG A 189 7.24 -4.26 18.49
C ARG A 189 7.54 -5.21 17.33
N ILE A 190 8.82 -5.39 17.00
CA ILE A 190 9.25 -6.33 15.95
C ILE A 190 8.85 -7.76 16.30
N GLU A 191 8.97 -8.18 17.57
CA GLU A 191 8.52 -9.51 18.02
C GLU A 191 7.02 -9.72 17.78
N ILE A 192 6.19 -8.74 18.14
CA ILE A 192 4.74 -8.78 17.90
C ILE A 192 4.44 -8.82 16.40
N ASP A 193 5.07 -7.94 15.62
CA ASP A 193 4.83 -7.85 14.18
C ASP A 193 5.28 -9.14 13.46
N LYS A 194 6.45 -9.72 13.83
CA LYS A 194 6.92 -11.02 13.31
C LYS A 194 6.02 -12.17 13.72
N LYS A 195 5.52 -12.17 14.97
CA LYS A 195 4.56 -13.19 15.43
C LYS A 195 3.27 -13.12 14.62
N ASN A 196 2.69 -11.94 14.46
CA ASN A 196 1.47 -11.76 13.67
C ASN A 196 1.70 -12.19 12.22
N TRP A 197 2.81 -11.80 11.62
CA TRP A 197 3.16 -12.21 10.26
C TRP A 197 3.34 -13.72 10.13
N ALA A 198 4.00 -14.38 11.10
CA ALA A 198 4.13 -15.83 11.09
C ALA A 198 2.79 -16.54 11.25
N GLU A 199 1.89 -16.03 12.09
CA GLU A 199 0.54 -16.56 12.21
C GLU A 199 -0.25 -16.39 10.90
N ASP A 200 -0.18 -15.22 10.27
CA ASP A 200 -0.86 -14.95 9.00
C ASP A 200 -0.30 -15.78 7.84
N ASP A 201 1.02 -16.00 7.81
CA ASP A 201 1.67 -16.90 6.86
C ASP A 201 1.17 -18.35 7.04
N LEU A 202 1.04 -18.84 8.27
CA LEU A 202 0.46 -20.15 8.55
C LEU A 202 -1.02 -20.23 8.13
N ARG A 203 -1.81 -19.19 8.37
CA ARG A 203 -3.22 -19.11 7.92
C ARG A 203 -3.29 -19.19 6.39
N ASN A 204 -2.44 -18.44 5.69
CA ASN A 204 -2.39 -18.47 4.23
C ASN A 204 -1.96 -19.85 3.70
N GLN A 205 -0.96 -20.50 4.33
CA GLN A 205 -0.55 -21.86 3.97
C GLN A 205 -1.71 -22.87 4.11
N ILE A 206 -2.56 -22.73 5.13
CA ILE A 206 -3.76 -23.57 5.25
C ILE A 206 -4.69 -23.35 4.06
N LEU A 207 -5.01 -22.09 3.74
CA LEU A 207 -5.90 -21.78 2.62
C LEU A 207 -5.34 -22.34 1.30
N ASP A 208 -4.04 -22.22 1.09
CA ASP A 208 -3.36 -22.72 -0.11
C ASP A 208 -3.48 -24.23 -0.23
N ILE A 209 -3.20 -24.97 0.85
CA ILE A 209 -3.33 -26.43 0.87
C ILE A 209 -4.80 -26.84 0.64
N LEU A 210 -5.76 -26.15 1.27
CA LEU A 210 -7.18 -26.45 1.10
C LEU A 210 -7.65 -26.26 -0.35
N LEU A 211 -7.17 -25.20 -1.00
CA LEU A 211 -7.47 -24.89 -2.40
C LEU A 211 -6.82 -25.90 -3.37
N ASP A 212 -5.62 -26.38 -3.07
CA ASP A 212 -4.92 -27.37 -3.89
C ASP A 212 -5.56 -28.77 -3.78
N GLU A 213 -5.98 -29.15 -2.56
CA GLU A 213 -6.61 -30.44 -2.27
C GLU A 213 -8.08 -30.50 -2.72
N THR A 214 -8.77 -29.35 -2.80
CA THR A 214 -10.21 -29.30 -3.12
C THR A 214 -10.45 -28.59 -4.46
N LYS A 215 -10.61 -29.38 -5.52
CA LYS A 215 -10.83 -28.87 -6.88
C LYS A 215 -12.30 -28.85 -7.23
N PHE A 216 -12.81 -27.64 -7.48
CA PHE A 216 -14.14 -27.40 -8.03
C PHE A 216 -14.16 -26.07 -8.79
N ASP A 217 -15.10 -25.94 -9.70
CA ASP A 217 -15.28 -24.73 -10.50
C ASP A 217 -16.41 -23.89 -9.94
N LEU A 218 -16.17 -22.59 -9.84
CA LEU A 218 -17.19 -21.63 -9.46
C LEU A 218 -17.97 -21.19 -10.69
N PRO A 219 -19.29 -20.97 -10.57
CA PRO A 219 -20.06 -20.39 -11.65
C PRO A 219 -19.49 -19.01 -12.06
N GLN A 220 -19.33 -18.77 -13.36
CA GLN A 220 -18.63 -17.59 -13.85
C GLN A 220 -19.40 -16.31 -13.53
N ASP A 221 -20.73 -16.34 -13.56
CA ASP A 221 -21.55 -15.17 -13.20
C ASP A 221 -21.34 -14.76 -11.74
N PHE A 222 -21.13 -15.74 -10.85
CA PHE A 222 -20.85 -15.49 -9.44
C PHE A 222 -19.49 -14.80 -9.26
N VAL A 223 -18.45 -15.30 -9.94
CA VAL A 223 -17.11 -14.68 -9.90
C VAL A 223 -17.15 -13.26 -10.50
N ASN A 224 -17.85 -13.08 -11.61
CA ASN A 224 -17.99 -11.79 -12.28
C ASN A 224 -18.68 -10.77 -11.38
N TYR A 225 -19.80 -11.14 -10.75
CA TYR A 225 -20.53 -10.29 -9.82
C TYR A 225 -19.63 -9.79 -8.68
N HIS A 226 -18.90 -10.69 -8.02
CA HIS A 226 -18.00 -10.32 -6.92
C HIS A 226 -16.80 -9.49 -7.39
N THR A 227 -16.29 -9.76 -8.61
CA THR A 227 -15.22 -8.97 -9.22
C THR A 227 -15.68 -7.54 -9.49
N GLU A 228 -16.89 -7.35 -10.01
CA GLU A 228 -17.46 -6.03 -10.25
C GLU A 228 -17.70 -5.26 -8.94
N GLN A 229 -18.17 -5.93 -7.89
CA GLN A 229 -18.30 -5.32 -6.56
C GLN A 229 -16.95 -4.87 -5.99
N ARG A 230 -15.88 -5.67 -6.15
CA ARG A 230 -14.52 -5.30 -5.73
C ARG A 230 -14.01 -4.10 -6.51
N VAL A 231 -14.17 -4.13 -7.82
CA VAL A 231 -13.76 -3.03 -8.71
C VAL A 231 -14.51 -1.75 -8.35
N TYR A 232 -15.83 -1.82 -8.14
CA TYR A 232 -16.64 -0.66 -7.77
C TYR A 232 -16.20 -0.06 -6.42
N LYS A 233 -15.95 -0.89 -5.40
CA LYS A 233 -15.40 -0.43 -4.11
C LYS A 233 -14.04 0.26 -4.29
N HIS A 234 -13.17 -0.32 -5.10
CA HIS A 234 -11.86 0.26 -5.39
C HIS A 234 -11.97 1.62 -6.07
N GLN A 235 -12.86 1.75 -7.07
CA GLN A 235 -13.15 3.02 -7.73
C GLN A 235 -13.63 4.08 -6.74
N LEU A 236 -14.55 3.73 -5.83
CA LEU A 236 -15.02 4.65 -4.79
C LEU A 236 -13.90 5.13 -3.88
N ASP A 237 -12.95 4.25 -3.54
CA ASP A 237 -11.82 4.62 -2.70
C ASP A 237 -10.80 5.50 -3.44
N LEU A 238 -10.59 5.31 -4.74
CA LEU A 238 -9.79 6.20 -5.58
C LEU A 238 -10.45 7.58 -5.75
N LEU A 239 -11.78 7.60 -5.91
CA LEU A 239 -12.55 8.85 -5.96
C LEU A 239 -12.44 9.65 -4.67
N LYS A 240 -12.53 8.98 -3.50
CA LYS A 240 -12.33 9.61 -2.19
C LYS A 240 -10.92 10.17 -2.01
N LYS A 241 -9.93 9.59 -2.71
CA LYS A 241 -8.53 10.08 -2.73
C LYS A 241 -8.30 11.21 -3.73
N GLY A 242 -9.32 11.63 -4.49
CA GLY A 242 -9.25 12.77 -5.41
C GLY A 242 -8.63 12.46 -6.77
N MET A 243 -8.55 11.19 -7.18
CA MET A 243 -8.00 10.81 -8.49
C MET A 243 -8.99 11.15 -9.62
N PRO A 244 -8.52 11.66 -10.78
CA PRO A 244 -9.39 11.96 -11.92
C PRO A 244 -10.02 10.70 -12.54
N LEU A 245 -11.28 10.82 -12.97
CA LEU A 245 -12.10 9.71 -13.48
C LEU A 245 -11.47 8.97 -14.67
N GLU A 246 -10.78 9.68 -15.56
CA GLU A 246 -10.13 9.09 -16.74
C GLU A 246 -8.98 8.16 -16.36
N GLU A 247 -8.25 8.49 -15.29
CA GLU A 247 -7.14 7.68 -14.77
C GLU A 247 -7.68 6.46 -14.00
N ILE A 248 -8.77 6.64 -13.25
CA ILE A 248 -9.50 5.55 -12.60
C ILE A 248 -10.02 4.53 -13.62
N GLN A 249 -10.58 4.98 -14.75
CA GLN A 249 -11.09 4.09 -15.80
C GLN A 249 -9.98 3.25 -16.44
N LYS A 250 -8.81 3.86 -16.75
CA LYS A 250 -7.66 3.11 -17.29
C LYS A 250 -7.12 2.07 -16.31
N GLN A 251 -7.04 2.41 -15.02
CA GLN A 251 -6.62 1.45 -13.99
C GLN A 251 -7.66 0.34 -13.77
N THR A 252 -8.95 0.65 -13.94
CA THR A 252 -10.05 -0.29 -13.72
C THR A 252 -9.94 -1.55 -14.57
N GLU A 253 -9.65 -1.45 -15.87
CA GLU A 253 -9.57 -2.62 -16.75
C GLU A 253 -8.41 -3.55 -16.38
N THR A 254 -7.26 -2.97 -16.03
CA THR A 254 -6.08 -3.71 -15.56
C THR A 254 -6.39 -4.42 -14.24
N ILE A 255 -7.07 -3.73 -13.34
CA ILE A 255 -7.46 -4.25 -12.02
C ILE A 255 -8.52 -5.35 -12.16
N LYS A 256 -9.45 -5.27 -13.13
CA LYS A 256 -10.53 -6.25 -13.30
C LYS A 256 -9.96 -7.65 -13.55
N ASN A 257 -8.99 -7.77 -14.46
CA ASN A 257 -8.38 -9.06 -14.80
C ASN A 257 -7.53 -9.61 -13.64
N ALA A 258 -6.70 -8.78 -13.01
CA ALA A 258 -5.91 -9.18 -11.84
C ALA A 258 -6.81 -9.52 -10.62
N SER A 259 -7.96 -8.86 -10.50
CA SER A 259 -8.92 -9.11 -9.42
C SER A 259 -9.71 -10.39 -9.61
N ALA A 260 -10.00 -10.81 -10.85
CA ALA A 260 -10.84 -11.99 -11.11
C ALA A 260 -10.23 -13.26 -10.52
N GLU A 261 -8.93 -13.50 -10.72
CA GLU A 261 -8.24 -14.67 -10.14
C GLU A 261 -8.20 -14.62 -8.61
N SER A 262 -7.88 -13.46 -8.04
CA SER A 262 -7.86 -13.26 -6.58
C SER A 262 -9.24 -13.43 -5.95
N VAL A 263 -10.29 -12.88 -6.57
CA VAL A 263 -11.68 -13.02 -6.13
C VAL A 263 -12.10 -14.48 -6.22
N MET A 264 -11.79 -15.17 -7.32
CA MET A 264 -12.09 -16.59 -7.46
C MET A 264 -11.45 -17.41 -6.34
N ARG A 265 -10.17 -17.16 -6.05
CA ARG A 265 -9.42 -17.84 -4.99
C ARG A 265 -10.06 -17.63 -3.61
N GLU A 266 -10.39 -16.39 -3.28
CA GLU A 266 -11.03 -16.03 -2.00
C GLU A 266 -12.42 -16.64 -1.86
N LEU A 267 -13.23 -16.61 -2.91
CA LEU A 267 -14.57 -17.22 -2.90
C LEU A 267 -14.47 -18.74 -2.73
N LYS A 268 -13.55 -19.41 -3.45
CA LYS A 268 -13.32 -20.85 -3.28
C LYS A 268 -12.92 -21.18 -1.85
N ALA A 269 -11.98 -20.40 -1.29
CA ALA A 269 -11.52 -20.59 0.09
C ALA A 269 -12.68 -20.44 1.09
N SER A 270 -13.49 -19.40 0.97
CA SER A 270 -14.67 -19.17 1.82
C SER A 270 -15.66 -20.34 1.77
N ILE A 271 -15.97 -20.84 0.56
CA ILE A 271 -16.89 -21.97 0.38
C ILE A 271 -16.35 -23.28 0.96
N ILE A 272 -15.04 -23.54 0.82
CA ILE A 272 -14.39 -24.70 1.43
C ILE A 272 -14.47 -24.60 2.96
N LEU A 273 -14.12 -23.44 3.53
CA LEU A 273 -14.17 -23.20 4.97
C LEU A 273 -15.59 -23.36 5.53
N ASP A 274 -16.59 -22.87 4.81
CA ASP A 274 -17.99 -23.01 5.19
C ASP A 274 -18.44 -24.48 5.19
N ASN A 275 -18.04 -25.28 4.19
CA ASN A 275 -18.32 -26.72 4.17
C ASN A 275 -17.62 -27.46 5.31
N ILE A 276 -16.38 -27.09 5.65
CA ILE A 276 -15.67 -27.63 6.82
C ILE A 276 -16.40 -27.23 8.11
N ALA A 277 -16.87 -25.98 8.21
CA ALA A 277 -17.63 -25.51 9.36
C ALA A 277 -18.90 -26.33 9.57
N GLU A 278 -19.65 -26.63 8.51
CA GLU A 278 -20.84 -27.47 8.58
C GLU A 278 -20.51 -28.91 9.00
N LYS A 279 -19.46 -29.51 8.41
CA LYS A 279 -19.02 -30.87 8.70
C LYS A 279 -18.54 -31.05 10.15
N GLU A 280 -17.80 -30.08 10.67
CA GLU A 280 -17.30 -30.06 12.05
C GLU A 280 -18.29 -29.42 13.04
N LYS A 281 -19.48 -28.99 12.57
CA LYS A 281 -20.54 -28.37 13.38
C LYS A 281 -20.06 -27.13 14.16
N ILE A 282 -19.29 -26.28 13.49
CA ILE A 282 -18.77 -25.03 14.02
C ILE A 282 -19.82 -23.93 13.85
N PHE A 283 -20.30 -23.40 14.97
CA PHE A 283 -21.26 -22.31 15.01
C PHE A 283 -20.70 -21.09 15.75
N VAL A 284 -21.18 -19.91 15.38
CA VAL A 284 -20.90 -18.66 16.10
C VAL A 284 -22.11 -18.34 16.95
N THR A 285 -21.90 -18.25 18.25
CA THR A 285 -22.98 -17.94 19.20
C THR A 285 -23.24 -16.43 19.23
N GLU A 286 -24.45 -16.01 19.59
CA GLU A 286 -24.77 -14.58 19.67
C GLU A 286 -23.87 -13.85 20.67
N ASN A 287 -23.50 -14.50 21.78
CA ASN A 287 -22.58 -13.93 22.77
C ASN A 287 -21.19 -13.62 22.18
N GLU A 288 -20.70 -14.45 21.26
CA GLU A 288 -19.42 -14.18 20.59
C GLU A 288 -19.54 -13.01 19.61
N VAL A 289 -20.68 -12.89 18.92
CA VAL A 289 -20.96 -11.75 18.04
C VAL A 289 -20.95 -10.46 18.85
N GLU A 290 -21.58 -10.46 20.02
CA GLU A 290 -21.59 -9.32 20.95
C GLU A 290 -20.19 -8.93 21.41
N GLN A 291 -19.37 -9.92 21.78
CA GLN A 291 -17.98 -9.69 22.17
C GLN A 291 -17.19 -9.08 21.01
N ARG A 292 -17.36 -9.60 19.80
CA ARG A 292 -16.70 -9.05 18.60
C ARG A 292 -17.13 -7.61 18.32
N ILE A 293 -18.41 -7.30 18.46
CA ILE A 293 -18.93 -5.92 18.32
C ILE A 293 -18.32 -5.03 19.40
N ALA A 294 -18.19 -5.51 20.64
CA ALA A 294 -17.57 -4.76 21.73
C ALA A 294 -16.07 -4.48 21.48
N ASP A 295 -15.34 -5.44 20.91
CA ASP A 295 -13.93 -5.25 20.55
C ASP A 295 -13.75 -4.25 19.40
N ILE A 296 -14.64 -4.29 18.39
CA ILE A 296 -14.69 -3.28 17.33
C ILE A 296 -14.97 -1.90 17.95
N ALA A 297 -15.95 -1.82 18.85
CA ALA A 297 -16.31 -0.57 19.53
C ALA A 297 -15.14 0.03 20.33
N ARG A 298 -14.36 -0.80 21.05
CA ARG A 298 -13.14 -0.38 21.75
C ARG A 298 -12.07 0.14 20.78
N THR A 299 -11.88 -0.55 19.66
CA THR A 299 -10.87 -0.18 18.65
C THR A 299 -11.18 1.18 18.03
N TYR A 300 -12.45 1.46 17.73
CA TYR A 300 -12.91 2.73 17.18
C TYR A 300 -13.30 3.78 18.23
N ASN A 301 -13.08 3.48 19.52
CA ASN A 301 -13.45 4.32 20.66
C ASN A 301 -14.89 4.86 20.55
N THR A 302 -15.84 3.96 20.29
CA THR A 302 -17.25 4.29 20.04
C THR A 302 -18.19 3.38 20.84
N ASP A 303 -19.46 3.73 20.96
CA ASP A 303 -20.45 2.92 21.67
C ASP A 303 -20.80 1.61 20.94
N VAL A 304 -20.84 0.51 21.68
CA VAL A 304 -21.22 -0.84 21.19
C VAL A 304 -22.58 -0.82 20.48
N THR A 305 -23.57 -0.13 21.06
CA THR A 305 -24.92 -0.01 20.51
C THR A 305 -24.95 0.72 19.17
N ARG A 306 -24.05 1.69 18.97
CA ARG A 306 -23.91 2.42 17.71
C ARG A 306 -23.29 1.54 16.63
N VAL A 307 -22.24 0.78 16.97
CA VAL A 307 -21.61 -0.19 16.06
C VAL A 307 -22.63 -1.23 15.61
N ARG A 308 -23.38 -1.84 16.54
CA ARG A 308 -24.41 -2.82 16.18
C ARG A 308 -25.43 -2.24 15.22
N LYS A 309 -26.06 -1.10 15.57
CA LYS A 309 -27.08 -0.48 14.71
C LYS A 309 -26.55 -0.18 13.31
N GLN A 310 -25.27 0.18 13.20
CA GLN A 310 -24.64 0.43 11.91
C GLN A 310 -24.43 -0.86 11.12
N LEU A 311 -23.94 -1.93 11.75
CA LEU A 311 -23.80 -3.25 11.12
C LEU A 311 -25.15 -3.82 10.67
N GLU A 312 -26.20 -3.64 11.47
CA GLU A 312 -27.57 -4.04 11.12
C GLU A 312 -28.10 -3.26 9.92
N ARG A 313 -27.97 -1.92 9.93
CA ARG A 313 -28.42 -1.06 8.82
C ARG A 313 -27.72 -1.38 7.50
N GLN A 314 -26.46 -1.83 7.56
CA GLN A 314 -25.68 -2.20 6.39
C GLN A 314 -25.89 -3.65 5.96
N GLY A 315 -26.64 -4.46 6.73
CA GLY A 315 -26.77 -5.90 6.50
C GLY A 315 -25.48 -6.69 6.74
N SER A 316 -24.47 -6.06 7.37
CA SER A 316 -23.13 -6.62 7.55
C SER A 316 -23.01 -7.60 8.71
N LEU A 317 -24.06 -7.77 9.54
CA LEU A 317 -24.03 -8.73 10.64
C LEU A 317 -23.85 -10.18 10.16
N SER A 318 -24.50 -10.56 9.05
CA SER A 318 -24.33 -11.90 8.48
C SER A 318 -22.91 -12.11 7.97
N TYR A 319 -22.31 -11.10 7.35
CA TYR A 319 -20.92 -11.13 6.93
C TYR A 319 -19.97 -11.28 8.12
N LEU A 320 -20.18 -10.51 9.20
CA LEU A 320 -19.39 -10.63 10.43
C LEU A 320 -19.48 -12.03 11.04
N ARG A 321 -20.67 -12.63 11.06
CA ARG A 321 -20.85 -14.01 11.55
C ARG A 321 -20.10 -15.03 10.69
N ASN A 322 -20.14 -14.90 9.36
CA ASN A 322 -19.41 -15.77 8.45
C ASN A 322 -17.89 -15.62 8.65
N GLU A 323 -17.38 -14.39 8.71
CA GLU A 323 -15.96 -14.11 8.98
C GLU A 323 -15.51 -14.73 10.31
N MET A 324 -16.33 -14.61 11.36
CA MET A 324 -16.05 -15.26 12.65
C MET A 324 -16.04 -16.78 12.57
N ARG A 325 -16.94 -17.37 11.78
CA ARG A 325 -17.02 -18.82 11.58
C ARG A 325 -15.80 -19.33 10.81
N GLU A 326 -15.41 -18.67 9.73
CA GLU A 326 -14.20 -18.97 8.96
C GLU A 326 -12.96 -18.91 9.85
N ASN A 327 -12.82 -17.85 10.65
CA ASN A 327 -11.70 -17.72 11.59
C ASN A 327 -11.66 -18.87 12.62
N LYS A 328 -12.81 -19.34 13.10
CA LYS A 328 -12.87 -20.51 13.99
C LYS A 328 -12.41 -21.79 13.30
N VAL A 329 -12.82 -22.00 12.05
CA VAL A 329 -12.38 -23.14 11.23
C VAL A 329 -10.87 -23.10 11.09
N ILE A 330 -10.30 -21.97 10.63
CA ILE A 330 -8.85 -21.83 10.46
C ILE A 330 -8.11 -22.07 11.78
N ASN A 331 -8.62 -21.56 12.90
CA ASN A 331 -8.03 -21.79 14.22
C ASN A 331 -8.11 -23.26 14.67
N LEU A 332 -9.15 -24.00 14.28
CA LEU A 332 -9.23 -25.45 14.51
C LEU A 332 -8.19 -26.17 13.66
N LEU A 333 -8.09 -25.83 12.36
CA LEU A 333 -7.11 -26.43 11.45
C LEU A 333 -5.67 -26.15 11.89
N LEU A 334 -5.37 -24.95 12.38
CA LEU A 334 -4.07 -24.60 12.96
C LEU A 334 -3.72 -25.47 14.17
N LYS A 335 -4.71 -25.80 15.03
CA LYS A 335 -4.50 -26.66 16.21
C LYS A 335 -4.29 -28.13 15.85
N GLU A 336 -4.91 -28.60 14.78
CA GLU A 336 -4.76 -29.97 14.29
C GLU A 336 -3.55 -30.14 13.33
N ALA A 337 -2.98 -29.04 12.85
CA ALA A 337 -1.85 -29.04 11.94
C ALA A 337 -0.55 -29.49 12.59
N LYS A 338 0.32 -30.09 11.79
CA LYS A 338 1.71 -30.43 12.13
C LYS A 338 2.60 -29.29 11.68
N ILE A 339 3.10 -28.52 12.64
CA ILE A 339 3.95 -27.35 12.39
C ILE A 339 5.42 -27.78 12.47
N GLU A 340 6.13 -27.64 11.35
CA GLU A 340 7.59 -27.74 11.28
C GLU A 340 8.18 -26.33 11.42
N GLU A 341 9.20 -26.15 12.28
CA GLU A 341 9.90 -24.86 12.49
C GLU A 341 11.15 -24.70 11.61
#